data_AF-C6RJ69-F1
#
_entry.id   AF-C6RJ69-F1
#
_cell.length_a   1.000
_cell.length_b   1.000
_cell.length_c   1.000
_cell.angle_alpha   90.00
_cell.angle_beta   90.00
_cell.angle_gamma   90.00
#
_symmetry.space_group_name_H-M   'P 1'
#
loop_
_entity.id
_entity.type
_entity.pdbx_description
1 polymer ?
#
loop_
_entity_poly.entity_id
_entity_poly.type
_entity_poly.pdbx_seq_one_letter_code
_entity_poly.pdbx_strand_id
1 'polypeptide(L)'
;MRKILIFCALGALALGAQNACEEYVKQSKIYLNELYETKSKQLKDDPQAFRLFELKFDELQKAQEGQAALIMQSGDEKFCERESAKIKSMLDEMRAEK
;
A
#
# COMPACT_ATOMS: atom_id res chain seq x y z
N MET A 1 -1.87 26.69 34.08
CA MET A 1 -1.29 26.32 32.77
C MET A 1 -1.15 24.81 32.58
N ARG A 2 -2.23 24.01 32.75
CA ARG A 2 -2.19 22.54 32.59
C ARG A 2 -3.05 21.99 31.44
N LYS A 3 -3.90 22.85 30.84
CA LYS A 3 -4.87 22.46 29.80
C LYS A 3 -4.33 22.58 28.36
N ILE A 4 -3.19 23.25 28.15
CA ILE A 4 -2.63 23.51 26.81
C ILE A 4 -1.74 22.34 26.33
N LEU A 5 -1.11 21.60 27.25
CA LEU A 5 -0.20 20.49 26.90
C LEU A 5 -0.91 19.28 26.26
N ILE A 6 -2.22 19.13 26.48
CA ILE A 6 -2.99 17.99 25.95
C ILE A 6 -3.20 18.13 24.44
N PHE A 7 -3.29 19.36 23.91
CA PHE A 7 -3.49 19.60 22.47
C PHE A 7 -2.24 19.28 21.63
N CYS A 8 -1.03 19.46 22.16
CA CYS A 8 0.20 19.13 21.43
C CYS A 8 0.41 17.62 21.28
N ALA A 9 0.02 16.82 22.28
CA ALA A 9 0.13 15.35 22.22
C ALA A 9 -0.86 14.74 21.21
N LEU A 10 -2.09 15.26 21.15
CA LEU A 10 -3.10 14.84 20.16
C LEU A 10 -2.72 15.24 18.73
N GLY A 11 -2.13 16.42 18.53
CA GLY A 11 -1.65 16.85 17.22
C GLY A 11 -0.46 16.04 16.70
N ALA A 12 0.48 15.68 17.57
CA ALA A 12 1.63 14.84 17.18
C ALA A 12 1.21 13.41 16.80
N LEU A 13 0.23 12.83 17.50
CA LEU A 13 -0.31 11.50 17.18
C LEU A 13 -1.10 11.50 15.86
N ALA A 14 -1.85 12.57 15.58
CA ALA A 14 -2.57 12.70 14.30
C ALA A 14 -1.61 12.84 13.10
N LEU A 15 -0.49 13.55 13.27
CA LEU A 15 0.54 13.70 12.24
C LEU A 15 1.34 12.40 11.99
N GLY A 16 1.63 11.63 13.04
CA GLY A 16 2.30 10.32 12.93
C GLY A 16 1.46 9.31 12.15
N ALA A 17 0.18 9.17 12.53
CA ALA A 17 -0.79 8.32 11.87
C ALA A 17 -0.97 8.65 10.37
N GLN A 18 -1.10 9.93 10.04
CA GLN A 18 -1.32 10.37 8.67
C GLN A 18 -0.10 10.06 7.79
N ASN A 19 1.11 10.29 8.29
CA ASN A 19 2.36 9.99 7.59
C ASN A 19 2.57 8.48 7.37
N ALA A 20 2.26 7.65 8.37
CA ALA A 20 2.36 6.19 8.24
C ALA A 20 1.39 5.63 7.19
N CYS A 21 0.15 6.13 7.18
CA CYS A 21 -0.86 5.67 6.22
C CYS A 21 -0.60 6.17 4.80
N GLU A 22 -0.06 7.38 4.62
CA GLU A 22 0.40 7.85 3.30
C GLU A 22 1.52 6.98 2.74
N GLU A 23 2.51 6.64 3.57
CA GLU A 23 3.60 5.76 3.14
C GLU A 23 3.09 4.35 2.80
N TYR A 24 2.16 3.80 3.58
CA TYR A 24 1.48 2.54 3.24
C TYR A 24 0.82 2.60 1.84
N VAL A 25 -0.01 3.62 1.57
CA VAL A 25 -0.69 3.77 0.28
C VAL A 25 0.31 3.88 -0.86
N LYS A 26 1.38 4.64 -0.65
CA LYS A 26 2.45 4.79 -1.63
C LYS A 26 3.18 3.47 -1.92
N GLN A 27 3.58 2.73 -0.89
CA GLN A 27 4.22 1.42 -1.05
C GLN A 27 3.30 0.42 -1.77
N SER A 28 2.00 0.45 -1.45
CA SER A 28 1.00 -0.39 -2.11
C SER A 28 0.91 -0.13 -3.62
N LYS A 29 0.94 1.15 -4.03
CA LYS A 29 0.97 1.52 -5.45
C LYS A 29 2.24 1.03 -6.16
N ILE A 30 3.39 1.15 -5.50
CA ILE A 30 4.67 0.66 -6.05
C ILE A 30 4.60 -0.86 -6.24
N TYR A 31 4.09 -1.59 -5.25
CA TYR A 31 3.89 -3.04 -5.32
C TYR A 31 3.02 -3.46 -6.48
N LEU A 32 1.86 -2.83 -6.67
CA LEU A 32 0.98 -3.13 -7.81
C LEU A 32 1.68 -2.92 -9.15
N ASN A 33 2.41 -1.81 -9.32
CA ASN A 33 3.15 -1.54 -10.55
C ASN A 33 4.24 -2.59 -10.82
N GLU A 34 5.02 -2.96 -9.81
CA GLU A 34 6.06 -3.98 -9.96
C GLU A 34 5.47 -5.38 -10.25
N LEU A 35 4.31 -5.69 -9.66
CA LEU A 35 3.59 -6.94 -9.89
C LEU A 35 3.12 -7.01 -11.33
N TYR A 36 2.55 -5.92 -11.84
CA TYR A 36 2.12 -5.81 -13.23
C TYR A 36 3.28 -5.98 -14.20
N GLU A 37 4.38 -5.25 -14.02
CA GLU A 37 5.56 -5.36 -14.88
C GLU A 37 6.15 -6.77 -14.90
N THR A 38 6.29 -7.37 -13.72
CA THR A 38 6.86 -8.72 -13.57
C THR A 38 5.98 -9.75 -14.25
N LYS A 39 4.66 -9.71 -14.02
CA LYS A 39 3.72 -10.65 -14.62
C LYS A 39 3.55 -10.43 -16.12
N SER A 40 3.57 -9.19 -16.59
CA SER A 40 3.55 -8.86 -18.02
C SER A 40 4.75 -9.48 -18.75
N LYS A 41 5.94 -9.41 -18.16
CA LYS A 41 7.14 -10.07 -18.71
C LYS A 41 7.05 -11.60 -18.67
N GLN A 42 6.57 -12.17 -17.56
CA GLN A 42 6.44 -13.62 -17.40
C GLN A 42 5.41 -14.24 -18.35
N LEU A 43 4.35 -13.50 -18.68
CA LEU A 43 3.22 -13.97 -19.50
C LEU A 43 3.30 -13.49 -20.95
N LYS A 44 4.43 -12.91 -21.39
CA LYS A 44 4.58 -12.33 -22.74
C LYS A 44 4.25 -13.29 -23.88
N ASP A 45 4.49 -14.59 -23.67
CA ASP A 45 4.30 -15.65 -24.66
C ASP A 45 2.96 -16.39 -24.49
N ASP A 46 2.13 -16.00 -23.52
CA ASP A 46 0.78 -16.55 -23.28
C ASP A 46 -0.27 -15.42 -23.17
N PRO A 47 -0.82 -14.97 -24.32
CA PRO A 47 -1.79 -13.89 -24.35
C PRO A 47 -3.10 -14.19 -23.59
N GLN A 48 -3.50 -15.46 -23.47
CA GLN A 48 -4.72 -15.83 -22.75
C GLN A 48 -4.51 -15.72 -21.25
N ALA A 49 -3.38 -16.23 -20.74
CA ALA A 49 -3.02 -16.06 -19.34
C ALA A 49 -2.77 -14.59 -18.99
N PHE A 50 -2.13 -13.82 -19.88
CA PHE A 50 -1.94 -12.39 -19.68
C PHE A 50 -3.29 -11.66 -19.59
N ARG A 51 -4.25 -11.97 -20.46
CA ARG A 51 -5.59 -11.36 -20.41
C ARG A 51 -6.35 -11.68 -19.11
N LEU A 52 -6.27 -12.93 -18.65
CA LEU A 52 -6.88 -13.32 -17.37
C LEU A 52 -6.20 -12.62 -16.18
N PHE A 53 -4.87 -12.45 -16.25
CA PHE A 53 -4.13 -11.67 -15.28
C PHE A 53 -4.58 -10.21 -15.24
N GLU A 54 -4.69 -9.53 -16.39
CA GLU A 54 -5.15 -8.13 -16.46
C GLU A 54 -6.51 -7.93 -15.79
N LEU A 55 -7.48 -8.82 -16.06
CA LEU A 55 -8.82 -8.73 -15.47
C LEU A 55 -8.76 -8.83 -13.94
N LYS A 56 -8.02 -9.81 -13.41
CA LYS A 56 -7.85 -9.98 -11.96
C LYS A 56 -7.05 -8.84 -11.33
N PHE A 57 -6.09 -8.29 -12.06
CA PHE A 57 -5.27 -7.18 -11.61
C PHE A 57 -6.09 -5.89 -11.49
N ASP A 58 -6.98 -5.61 -12.44
CA ASP A 58 -7.91 -4.46 -12.37
C ASP A 58 -8.84 -4.55 -11.14
N GLU A 59 -9.38 -5.74 -10.85
CA GLU A 59 -10.16 -5.99 -9.64
C GLU A 59 -9.35 -5.75 -8.36
N LEU A 60 -8.10 -6.25 -8.32
CA LEU A 60 -7.19 -6.05 -7.20
C LEU A 60 -6.85 -4.57 -7.00
N GLN A 61 -6.60 -3.83 -8.08
CA GLN A 61 -6.28 -2.41 -8.03
C GLN A 61 -7.45 -1.60 -7.45
N LYS A 62 -8.67 -1.84 -7.93
CA LYS A 62 -9.89 -1.19 -7.40
C LYS A 62 -10.14 -1.52 -5.93
N ALA A 63 -9.92 -2.78 -5.53
CA ALA A 63 -10.05 -3.18 -4.13
C ALA A 63 -9.02 -2.47 -3.24
N GLN A 64 -7.77 -2.35 -3.69
CA GLN A 64 -6.74 -1.61 -2.97
C GLN A 64 -7.03 -0.11 -2.88
N GLU A 65 -7.56 0.52 -3.94
CA GLU A 65 -7.94 1.93 -3.90
C GLU A 65 -9.06 2.18 -2.88
N GLY A 66 -10.06 1.29 -2.83
CA GLY A 66 -11.11 1.32 -1.81
C GLY A 66 -10.56 1.15 -0.39
N GLN A 67 -9.64 0.19 -0.18
CA GLN A 67 -8.99 0.01 1.11
C GLN A 67 -8.10 1.19 1.51
N ALA A 68 -7.34 1.76 0.58
CA ALA A 68 -6.50 2.93 0.82
C ALA A 68 -7.33 4.13 1.31
N ALA A 69 -8.49 4.37 0.69
CA ALA A 69 -9.40 5.43 1.13
C ALA A 69 -9.91 5.21 2.57
N LEU A 70 -10.30 3.98 2.91
CA LEU A 70 -10.75 3.63 4.26
C LEU A 70 -9.63 3.73 5.29
N ILE A 71 -8.42 3.30 4.94
CA ILE A 71 -7.25 3.32 5.83
C ILE A 71 -6.85 4.77 6.12
N MET A 72 -6.77 5.63 5.10
CA MET A 72 -6.51 7.06 5.30
C MET A 72 -7.61 7.73 6.15
N GLN A 73 -8.86 7.31 6.02
CA GLN A 73 -9.96 7.82 6.85
C GLN A 73 -9.86 7.34 8.31
N SER A 74 -9.42 6.10 8.53
CA SER A 74 -9.32 5.49 9.87
C SER A 74 -8.16 6.04 10.70
N GLY A 75 -7.04 6.37 10.06
CA GLY A 75 -5.85 6.89 10.74
C GLY A 75 -5.23 5.92 11.76
N ASP A 76 -5.37 4.61 11.58
CA ASP A 76 -4.71 3.63 12.46
C ASP A 76 -3.22 3.49 12.10
N GLU A 77 -2.39 4.29 12.77
CA GLU A 77 -0.93 4.33 12.59
C GLU A 77 -0.28 2.94 12.66
N LYS A 78 -0.61 2.14 13.68
CA LYS A 78 0.02 0.83 13.92
C LYS A 78 -0.36 -0.17 12.84
N PHE A 79 -1.58 -0.07 12.33
CA PHE A 79 -2.01 -0.85 11.17
C PHE A 79 -1.20 -0.45 9.94
N CYS A 80 -1.12 0.85 9.64
CA CYS A 80 -0.41 1.38 8.48
C CYS A 80 1.09 1.02 8.50
N GLU A 81 1.76 1.15 9.64
CA GLU A 81 3.17 0.74 9.80
C GLU A 81 3.37 -0.75 9.53
N ARG A 82 2.52 -1.61 10.12
CA ARG A 82 2.63 -3.06 9.97
C ARG A 82 2.42 -3.49 8.52
N GLU A 83 1.38 -3.00 7.88
CA GLU A 83 1.07 -3.38 6.50
C GLU A 83 2.07 -2.77 5.53
N SER A 84 2.57 -1.56 5.78
CA SER A 84 3.65 -0.97 4.99
C SER A 84 4.93 -1.80 5.07
N ALA A 85 5.28 -2.33 6.25
CA ALA A 85 6.44 -3.19 6.41
C ALA A 85 6.28 -4.52 5.64
N LYS A 86 5.08 -5.11 5.65
CA LYS A 86 4.79 -6.32 4.86
C LYS A 86 4.92 -6.08 3.37
N ILE A 87 4.31 -5.00 2.86
CA ILE A 87 4.39 -4.65 1.43
C ILE A 87 5.84 -4.42 1.02
N LYS A 88 6.63 -3.76 1.87
CA LYS A 88 8.05 -3.57 1.64
C LYS A 88 8.80 -4.90 1.54
N SER A 89 8.54 -5.86 2.43
CA SER A 89 9.13 -7.21 2.34
C SER A 89 8.79 -7.89 1.02
N MET A 90 7.52 -7.83 0.60
CA MET A 90 7.08 -8.44 -0.66
C MET A 90 7.72 -7.75 -1.88
N LEU A 91 7.89 -6.43 -1.83
CA LEU A 91 8.63 -5.68 -2.85
C LEU A 91 10.10 -6.10 -2.91
N ASP A 92 10.76 -6.23 -1.76
CA ASP A 92 12.16 -6.62 -1.68
C ASP A 92 12.37 -8.05 -2.20
N GLU A 93 11.45 -8.98 -1.90
CA GLU A 93 11.42 -10.34 -2.45
C GLU A 93 11.27 -10.33 -3.98
N MET A 94 10.30 -9.58 -4.51
CA MET A 94 10.09 -9.47 -5.96
C MET A 94 11.29 -8.86 -6.70
N ARG A 95 11.99 -7.91 -6.07
CA ARG A 95 13.21 -7.32 -6.62
C ARG A 95 14.41 -8.26 -6.55
N ALA A 96 14.46 -9.14 -5.55
CA ALA A 96 15.50 -10.16 -5.45
C ALA A 96 15.33 -11.29 -6.49
N GLU A 97 14.09 -11.50 -6.97
CA GLU A 97 13.77 -12.47 -8.02
C GLU A 97 13.93 -11.92 -9.46
N LYS A 98 14.23 -10.62 -9.63
CA LYS A 98 14.51 -9.98 -10.94
C LYS A 98 15.92 -10.26 -11.43
#